data_AF-A0A4Q3RHG1-F1
#
_entry.id   AF-A0A4Q3RHG1-F1
#
_cell.length_a   1.000
_cell.length_b   1.000
_cell.length_c   1.000
_cell.angle_alpha   90.00
_cell.angle_beta   90.00
_cell.angle_gamma   90.00
#
_symmetry.space_group_name_H-M   'P 1'
#
loop_
_entity.id
_entity.type
_entity.pdbx_description
1 polymer ?
#
loop_
_entity_poly.entity_id
_entity_poly.type
_entity_poly.pdbx_seq_one_letter_code
_entity_poly.pdbx_strand_id
1 'polypeptide(L)'
;LKQYTESLNRHFANEEGKDEIINDIESRIGELFQERLKSGSTCITEDDVNGIIKSMGRPEDFEAAEESTTSSNTQSQYQSDNTNNGNTGAAPFIARTKRLYRNENDKVIGGVCSGLATYFGVDVVVIRIIFAILFFSFGFGILPYLILWVAVPSTATVEIGSTKKKLYRDTDDKIVAGVCSGIANYFGVNPWIPRVLFLLPFLSFVSRWGHWGDFPLGFTFSPGALIIYIILWLVIPEANTTTEKLEMKGEKVDMNSIKNSVMEEMKGVQQRAEKFGKEATSIAREKGQAVGADIGQITRRSRSSFGDIIALLFKIFAYFIIGSVLIGLIIGLFGFGIASIGLFPAKDFVLHSGWQNTFAWGTLIFFIAVPIIGIITWIIRRIAKIKSNRKWLRSSFAAMWVLGLVCFIALISSVVRDFRSINNIVEEQVVLTNPGINKLEITTLTPEKKYYRRQWLQLRPFDA
;
A
#
# COMPACT_ATOMS: atom_id res chain seq x y z
N LEU A 1 -34.42 -7.80 -26.28
CA LEU A 1 -33.38 -8.28 -25.34
C LEU A 1 -33.48 -9.78 -25.03
N LYS A 2 -34.59 -10.30 -24.47
CA LYS A 2 -34.72 -11.73 -24.13
C LYS A 2 -34.47 -12.69 -25.32
N GLN A 3 -34.98 -12.35 -26.50
CA GLN A 3 -34.70 -13.12 -27.72
C GLN A 3 -33.20 -13.17 -28.07
N TYR A 4 -32.47 -12.08 -27.83
CA TYR A 4 -31.04 -12.01 -28.08
C TYR A 4 -30.26 -12.85 -27.07
N THR A 5 -30.59 -12.77 -25.77
CA THR A 5 -29.94 -13.63 -24.75
C THR A 5 -30.25 -15.11 -24.95
N GLU A 6 -31.46 -15.46 -25.41
CA GLU A 6 -31.78 -16.83 -25.81
C GLU A 6 -30.98 -17.30 -27.04
N SER A 7 -30.73 -16.43 -28.03
CA SER A 7 -29.86 -16.77 -29.17
C SER A 7 -28.40 -16.99 -28.76
N LEU A 8 -27.89 -16.18 -27.83
CA LEU A 8 -26.54 -16.35 -27.27
C LEU A 8 -26.43 -17.68 -26.52
N ASN A 9 -27.42 -17.99 -25.67
CA ASN A 9 -27.48 -19.26 -24.93
C ASN A 9 -27.46 -20.48 -25.86
N ARG A 10 -28.14 -20.41 -27.01
CA ARG A 10 -28.14 -21.51 -28.00
C ARG A 10 -26.79 -21.64 -28.71
N HIS A 11 -26.16 -20.53 -29.07
CA HIS A 11 -24.87 -20.54 -29.77
C HIS A 11 -23.73 -21.04 -28.87
N PHE A 12 -23.67 -20.61 -27.61
CA PHE A 12 -22.65 -21.05 -26.65
C PHE A 12 -22.99 -22.35 -25.91
N ALA A 13 -24.07 -23.06 -26.29
CA ALA A 13 -24.54 -24.23 -25.55
C ALA A 13 -23.50 -25.36 -25.42
N ASN A 14 -22.62 -25.48 -26.43
CA ASN A 14 -21.61 -26.53 -26.53
C ASN A 14 -20.19 -26.06 -26.15
N GLU A 15 -20.03 -24.80 -25.77
CA GLU A 15 -18.72 -24.20 -25.47
C GLU A 15 -18.32 -24.44 -24.01
N GLU A 16 -17.04 -24.71 -23.77
CA GLU A 16 -16.50 -24.85 -22.42
C GLU A 16 -16.47 -23.47 -21.75
N GLY A 17 -17.07 -23.33 -20.55
CA GLY A 17 -17.19 -22.03 -19.88
C GLY A 17 -18.39 -21.18 -20.33
N LYS A 18 -19.42 -21.76 -20.96
CA LYS A 18 -20.61 -21.02 -21.42
C LYS A 18 -21.18 -20.03 -20.39
N ASP A 19 -21.25 -20.44 -19.12
CA ASP A 19 -21.90 -19.64 -18.08
C ASP A 19 -21.06 -18.39 -17.76
N GLU A 20 -19.72 -18.48 -17.85
CA GLU A 20 -18.81 -17.34 -17.71
C GLU A 20 -18.91 -16.41 -18.91
N ILE A 21 -18.92 -16.96 -20.13
CA ILE A 21 -19.06 -16.19 -21.37
C ILE A 21 -20.38 -15.41 -21.37
N ILE A 22 -21.50 -16.06 -21.04
CA ILE A 22 -22.82 -15.41 -21.00
C ILE A 22 -22.87 -14.36 -19.91
N ASN A 23 -22.38 -14.65 -18.70
CA ASN A 23 -22.36 -13.67 -17.61
C ASN A 23 -21.53 -12.43 -17.97
N ASP A 24 -20.38 -12.58 -18.63
CA ASP A 24 -19.54 -11.45 -19.05
C ASP A 24 -20.19 -10.63 -20.18
N ILE A 25 -20.87 -11.29 -21.12
CA ILE A 25 -21.66 -10.62 -22.17
C ILE A 25 -22.84 -9.85 -21.55
N GLU A 26 -23.58 -10.45 -20.63
CA GLU A 26 -24.70 -9.80 -19.93
C GLU A 26 -24.23 -8.61 -19.09
N SER A 27 -23.10 -8.76 -18.39
CA SER A 27 -22.45 -7.67 -17.66
C SER A 27 -22.12 -6.51 -18.59
N ARG A 28 -21.50 -6.80 -19.75
CA ARG A 28 -21.17 -5.79 -20.76
C ARG A 28 -22.41 -5.07 -21.33
N ILE A 29 -23.46 -5.82 -21.63
CA ILE A 29 -24.73 -5.26 -22.09
C ILE A 29 -25.31 -4.31 -21.03
N GLY A 30 -25.26 -4.72 -19.75
CA GLY A 30 -25.64 -3.89 -18.61
C GLY A 30 -24.85 -2.59 -18.51
N GLU A 31 -23.53 -2.63 -18.73
CA GLU A 31 -22.69 -1.44 -18.76
C GLU A 31 -23.08 -0.46 -19.88
N LEU A 32 -23.32 -0.96 -21.09
CA LEU A 32 -23.72 -0.13 -22.24
C LEU A 32 -25.07 0.55 -22.00
N PHE A 33 -26.01 -0.15 -21.37
CA PHE A 33 -27.28 0.45 -20.94
C PHE A 33 -27.08 1.53 -19.86
N GLN A 34 -26.21 1.30 -18.88
CA GLN A 34 -25.89 2.32 -17.87
C GLN A 34 -25.23 3.55 -18.47
N GLU A 35 -24.35 3.38 -19.47
CA GLU A 35 -23.71 4.49 -20.17
C GLU A 35 -24.72 5.35 -20.93
N ARG A 36 -25.73 4.72 -21.55
CA ARG A 36 -26.86 5.43 -22.17
C ARG A 36 -27.66 6.24 -21.16
N LEU A 37 -27.99 5.66 -20.01
CA LEU A 37 -28.72 6.37 -18.94
C LEU A 37 -27.92 7.56 -18.38
N LYS A 38 -26.60 7.41 -18.21
CA LYS A 38 -25.70 8.51 -17.77
C LYS A 38 -25.59 9.64 -18.78
N SER A 39 -25.85 9.36 -20.06
CA SER A 39 -25.77 10.35 -21.16
C SER A 39 -27.02 11.25 -21.24
N GLY A 40 -27.96 11.13 -20.30
CA GLY A 40 -29.14 11.97 -20.19
C GLY A 40 -30.46 11.32 -20.65
N SER A 41 -30.42 10.05 -21.10
CA SER A 41 -31.63 9.30 -21.45
C SER A 41 -32.42 8.91 -20.19
N THR A 42 -33.70 9.26 -20.14
CA THR A 42 -34.59 8.95 -18.99
C THR A 42 -35.05 7.49 -18.99
N CYS A 43 -35.04 6.83 -20.15
CA CYS A 43 -35.39 5.43 -20.33
C CYS A 43 -34.58 4.81 -21.48
N ILE A 44 -34.54 3.49 -21.52
CA ILE A 44 -33.91 2.72 -22.61
C ILE A 44 -34.97 2.48 -23.69
N THR A 45 -34.69 2.91 -24.92
CA THR A 45 -35.60 2.72 -26.07
C THR A 45 -35.26 1.46 -26.86
N GLU A 46 -36.16 1.02 -27.74
CA GLU A 46 -35.91 -0.13 -28.62
C GLU A 46 -34.74 0.13 -29.59
N ASP A 47 -34.57 1.38 -30.03
CA ASP A 47 -33.43 1.81 -30.85
C ASP A 47 -32.10 1.69 -30.10
N ASP A 48 -32.08 1.97 -28.79
CA ASP A 48 -30.89 1.79 -27.96
C ASP A 48 -30.53 0.30 -27.82
N VAL A 49 -31.53 -0.56 -27.63
CA VAL A 49 -31.34 -2.02 -27.55
C VAL A 49 -30.78 -2.54 -28.88
N ASN A 50 -31.35 -2.13 -30.01
CA ASN A 50 -30.88 -2.55 -31.33
C ASN A 50 -29.48 -2.00 -31.64
N GLY A 51 -29.17 -0.78 -31.20
CA GLY A 51 -27.83 -0.19 -31.33
C GLY A 51 -26.77 -0.95 -30.52
N ILE A 52 -27.10 -1.39 -29.31
CA ILE A 52 -26.21 -2.21 -28.47
C ILE A 52 -26.01 -3.60 -29.08
N ILE A 53 -27.08 -4.26 -29.55
CA ILE A 53 -27.00 -5.55 -30.23
C ILE A 53 -26.10 -5.44 -31.46
N LYS A 54 -26.21 -4.36 -32.24
CA LYS A 54 -25.34 -4.12 -33.39
C LYS A 54 -23.87 -3.93 -33.01
N SER A 55 -23.61 -3.30 -31.86
CA SER A 55 -22.23 -3.11 -31.36
C SER A 55 -21.62 -4.40 -30.83
N MET A 56 -22.41 -5.24 -30.14
CA MET A 56 -21.97 -6.53 -29.62
C MET A 56 -21.86 -7.59 -30.73
N GLY A 57 -22.66 -7.43 -31.79
CA GLY A 57 -22.85 -8.35 -32.89
C GLY A 57 -23.82 -9.48 -32.56
N ARG A 58 -24.36 -10.14 -33.60
CA ARG A 58 -25.24 -11.31 -33.46
C ARG A 58 -24.45 -12.58 -33.78
N PRO A 59 -24.77 -13.72 -33.12
CA PRO A 59 -24.13 -15.00 -33.41
C PRO A 59 -24.07 -15.35 -34.91
N GLU A 60 -25.17 -15.07 -35.62
CA GLU A 60 -25.33 -15.31 -37.06
C GLU A 60 -24.40 -14.44 -37.94
N ASP A 61 -24.01 -13.24 -37.47
CA ASP A 61 -23.19 -12.29 -38.25
C ASP A 61 -21.70 -12.70 -38.30
N PHE A 62 -21.26 -13.57 -37.38
CA PHE A 62 -19.85 -13.97 -37.26
C PHE A 62 -19.53 -15.34 -37.85
N GLU A 63 -20.49 -16.28 -37.88
CA GLU A 63 -20.31 -17.57 -38.58
C GLU A 63 -20.05 -17.36 -40.08
N ALA A 64 -20.71 -16.37 -40.70
CA ALA A 64 -20.46 -15.96 -42.08
C ALA A 64 -19.06 -15.34 -42.30
N ALA A 65 -18.47 -14.76 -41.25
CA ALA A 65 -17.12 -14.21 -41.28
C ALA A 65 -16.06 -15.34 -41.12
N GLU A 66 -16.32 -16.36 -40.31
CA GLU A 66 -15.39 -17.49 -40.16
C GLU A 66 -15.30 -18.35 -41.44
N GLU A 67 -16.40 -18.56 -42.16
CA GLU A 67 -16.39 -19.26 -43.45
C GLU A 67 -15.60 -18.50 -44.54
N SER A 68 -15.50 -17.17 -44.43
CA SER A 68 -14.72 -16.35 -45.35
C SER A 68 -13.25 -16.14 -44.94
N THR A 69 -12.86 -16.54 -43.72
CA THR A 69 -11.51 -16.28 -43.15
C THR A 69 -10.57 -17.51 -43.20
N THR A 70 -11.01 -18.65 -43.73
CA THR A 70 -10.13 -19.84 -43.88
C THR A 70 -8.98 -19.64 -44.90
N SER A 71 -8.95 -18.51 -45.62
CA SER A 71 -7.90 -18.20 -46.60
C SER A 71 -7.18 -16.86 -46.33
N SER A 72 -6.72 -16.57 -45.11
CA SER A 72 -5.55 -15.67 -44.92
C SER A 72 -5.11 -15.53 -43.46
N ASN A 73 -4.09 -16.28 -43.06
CA ASN A 73 -3.19 -15.87 -41.98
C ASN A 73 -2.07 -15.02 -42.59
N THR A 74 -1.88 -13.77 -42.14
CA THR A 74 -0.64 -13.19 -41.56
C THR A 74 -0.79 -11.65 -41.50
N GLN A 75 -0.44 -11.06 -40.35
CA GLN A 75 -0.06 -9.65 -40.12
C GLN A 75 -1.11 -8.54 -40.32
N SER A 76 -1.53 -7.98 -39.19
CA SER A 76 -2.11 -6.64 -39.07
C SER A 76 -1.10 -5.58 -39.56
N GLN A 77 -1.22 -5.22 -40.83
CA GLN A 77 -0.58 -4.06 -41.42
C GLN A 77 -1.68 -3.06 -41.79
N TYR A 78 -1.48 -1.79 -41.44
CA TYR A 78 -2.31 -0.70 -41.92
C TYR A 78 -2.36 -0.75 -43.45
N GLN A 79 -3.51 -1.14 -43.99
CA GLN A 79 -3.73 -1.21 -45.43
C GLN A 79 -4.47 0.04 -45.88
N SER A 80 -3.71 0.92 -46.52
CA SER A 80 -4.21 1.90 -47.47
C SER A 80 -4.76 1.13 -48.67
N ASP A 81 -6.07 1.26 -48.94
CA ASP A 81 -6.68 0.74 -50.15
C ASP A 81 -6.13 1.47 -51.37
N ASN A 82 -5.38 0.74 -52.18
CA ASN A 82 -4.93 1.14 -53.50
C ASN A 82 -5.43 0.07 -54.47
N THR A 83 -6.63 0.26 -55.01
CA THR A 83 -7.19 -0.63 -56.05
C THR A 83 -7.30 0.14 -57.35
N ASN A 84 -6.31 -0.05 -58.21
CA ASN A 84 -6.46 0.09 -59.65
C ASN A 84 -7.14 -1.17 -60.18
N ASN A 85 -8.41 -1.07 -60.59
CA ASN A 85 -8.86 -1.75 -61.82
C ASN A 85 -10.21 -1.19 -62.28
N GLY A 86 -10.28 -0.90 -63.58
CA GLY A 86 -11.50 -0.43 -64.22
C GLY A 86 -12.53 -1.54 -64.35
N ASN A 87 -13.77 -1.24 -63.98
CA ASN A 87 -14.93 -1.50 -64.83
C ASN A 87 -16.17 -0.78 -64.30
N THR A 88 -16.96 -0.33 -65.25
CA THR A 88 -18.15 0.53 -65.16
C THR A 88 -19.29 -0.05 -64.31
N GLY A 89 -19.74 0.75 -63.34
CA GLY A 89 -20.98 0.56 -62.58
C GLY A 89 -21.14 1.67 -61.56
N ALA A 90 -21.89 2.71 -61.89
CA ALA A 90 -22.05 3.90 -61.05
C ALA A 90 -22.86 3.58 -59.78
N ALA A 91 -22.15 3.28 -58.68
CA ALA A 91 -22.67 3.41 -57.32
C ALA A 91 -22.27 4.80 -56.79
N PRO A 92 -23.16 5.53 -56.09
CA PRO A 92 -22.83 6.87 -55.61
C PRO A 92 -21.75 6.76 -54.54
N PHE A 93 -20.58 7.33 -54.83
CA PHE A 93 -19.52 7.51 -53.86
C PHE A 93 -19.99 8.52 -52.80
N ILE A 94 -20.57 8.02 -51.71
CA ILE A 94 -20.70 8.84 -50.51
C ILE A 94 -19.29 9.00 -49.96
N ALA A 95 -18.64 10.09 -50.34
CA ALA A 95 -17.44 10.58 -49.69
C ALA A 95 -17.76 10.77 -48.21
N ARG A 96 -17.43 9.79 -47.37
CA ARG A 96 -17.49 9.91 -45.92
C ARG A 96 -16.53 11.03 -45.57
N THR A 97 -17.05 12.22 -45.29
CA THR A 97 -16.25 13.36 -44.86
C THR A 97 -15.48 12.94 -43.61
N LYS A 98 -14.16 12.78 -43.74
CA LYS A 98 -13.28 12.47 -42.62
C LYS A 98 -13.40 13.64 -41.63
N ARG A 99 -14.00 13.40 -40.48
CA ARG A 99 -14.08 14.39 -39.39
C ARG A 99 -12.93 14.15 -38.42
N LEU A 100 -12.33 15.23 -37.93
CA LEU A 100 -11.29 15.14 -36.91
C LEU A 100 -11.93 14.77 -35.57
N TYR A 101 -11.52 13.64 -35.02
CA TYR A 101 -11.93 13.19 -33.69
C TYR A 101 -10.71 12.97 -32.81
N ARG A 102 -10.90 13.20 -31.50
CA ARG A 102 -9.88 12.98 -30.48
C ARG A 102 -9.92 11.51 -30.09
N ASN A 103 -8.80 10.81 -30.29
CA ASN A 103 -8.71 9.39 -29.97
C ASN A 103 -8.51 9.20 -28.45
N GLU A 104 -9.47 8.55 -27.80
CA GLU A 104 -9.45 8.34 -26.35
C GLU A 104 -8.62 7.11 -25.92
N ASN A 105 -8.37 6.17 -26.85
CA ASN A 105 -7.69 4.90 -26.57
C ASN A 105 -6.16 4.96 -26.66
N ASP A 106 -5.63 5.90 -27.44
CA ASP A 106 -4.18 6.12 -27.59
C ASP A 106 -3.79 7.54 -27.14
N LYS A 107 -4.30 7.93 -25.97
CA LYS A 107 -4.00 9.22 -25.34
C LYS A 107 -2.84 9.10 -24.35
N VAL A 108 -1.84 9.98 -24.49
CA VAL A 108 -0.84 10.23 -23.43
C VAL A 108 -1.28 11.44 -22.59
N ILE A 109 -1.56 12.54 -23.28
CA ILE A 109 -2.26 13.71 -22.76
C ILE A 109 -3.39 13.91 -23.75
N GLY A 110 -4.63 14.08 -23.29
CA GLY A 110 -5.76 14.60 -24.06
C GLY A 110 -6.15 13.93 -25.39
N GLY A 111 -5.44 12.96 -25.97
CA GLY A 111 -5.82 12.28 -27.22
C GLY A 111 -5.72 13.12 -28.50
N VAL A 112 -5.29 14.38 -28.40
CA VAL A 112 -5.25 15.33 -29.53
C VAL A 112 -4.23 14.92 -30.60
N CYS A 113 -3.01 14.56 -30.20
CA CYS A 113 -1.97 14.16 -31.16
C CYS A 113 -2.33 12.87 -31.90
N SER A 114 -2.96 11.90 -31.22
CA SER A 114 -3.41 10.66 -31.84
C SER A 114 -4.60 10.90 -32.79
N GLY A 115 -5.54 11.77 -32.41
CA GLY A 115 -6.63 12.19 -33.31
C GLY A 115 -6.14 12.91 -34.58
N LEU A 116 -5.15 13.80 -34.42
CA LEU A 116 -4.53 14.53 -35.53
C LEU A 116 -3.76 13.58 -36.47
N ALA A 117 -3.12 12.56 -35.90
CA ALA A 117 -2.39 11.52 -36.63
C ALA A 117 -3.34 10.68 -37.49
N THR A 118 -4.47 10.23 -36.93
CA THR A 118 -5.49 9.48 -37.66
C THR A 118 -6.14 10.32 -38.77
N TYR A 119 -6.35 11.62 -38.53
CA TYR A 119 -6.91 12.52 -39.52
C TYR A 119 -5.97 12.70 -40.72
N PHE A 120 -4.70 13.05 -40.47
CA PHE A 120 -3.70 13.28 -41.51
C PHE A 120 -3.06 12.00 -42.07
N GLY A 121 -3.26 10.84 -41.45
CA GLY A 121 -2.64 9.58 -41.87
C GLY A 121 -1.13 9.51 -41.61
N VAL A 122 -0.64 10.19 -40.58
CA VAL A 122 0.78 10.26 -40.18
C VAL A 122 0.97 9.49 -38.87
N ASP A 123 2.18 9.00 -38.61
CA ASP A 123 2.51 8.36 -37.32
C ASP A 123 2.32 9.34 -36.14
N VAL A 124 1.69 8.85 -35.07
CA VAL A 124 1.41 9.58 -33.82
C VAL A 124 2.68 10.14 -33.20
N VAL A 125 3.81 9.41 -33.29
CA VAL A 125 5.09 9.83 -32.71
C VAL A 125 5.61 11.10 -33.39
N VAL A 126 5.44 11.23 -34.71
CA VAL A 126 5.86 12.42 -35.46
C VAL A 126 5.10 13.64 -34.97
N ILE A 127 3.78 13.53 -34.78
CA ILE A 127 2.97 14.64 -34.26
C ILE A 127 3.37 15.00 -32.82
N ARG A 128 3.67 14.01 -31.98
CA ARG A 128 4.19 14.26 -30.61
C ARG A 128 5.51 15.03 -30.65
N ILE A 129 6.44 14.65 -31.54
CA ILE A 129 7.73 15.34 -31.71
C ILE A 129 7.54 16.77 -32.19
N ILE A 130 6.64 17.02 -33.15
CA ILE A 130 6.35 18.37 -33.64
C ILE A 130 5.85 19.27 -32.50
N PHE A 131 4.90 18.79 -31.69
CA PHE A 131 4.41 19.55 -30.52
C PHE A 131 5.50 19.73 -29.46
N ALA A 132 6.37 18.74 -29.25
CA ALA A 132 7.49 18.85 -28.32
C ALA A 132 8.49 19.92 -28.78
N ILE A 133 8.88 19.93 -30.06
CA ILE A 133 9.78 20.94 -30.63
C ILE A 133 9.13 22.33 -30.51
N LEU A 134 7.84 22.47 -30.85
CA LEU A 134 7.12 23.73 -30.76
C LEU A 134 7.02 24.24 -29.31
N PHE A 135 6.90 23.32 -28.35
CA PHE A 135 6.94 23.64 -26.92
C PHE A 135 8.33 24.12 -26.50
N PHE A 136 9.41 23.41 -26.85
CA PHE A 136 10.78 23.75 -26.43
C PHE A 136 11.37 24.97 -27.16
N SER A 137 10.98 25.24 -28.41
CA SER A 137 11.52 26.39 -29.16
C SER A 137 10.90 27.73 -28.76
N PHE A 138 9.59 27.79 -28.51
CA PHE A 138 8.88 29.07 -28.29
C PHE A 138 7.85 29.06 -27.14
N GLY A 139 7.71 27.95 -26.40
CA GLY A 139 6.64 27.81 -25.39
C GLY A 139 5.22 27.75 -25.97
N PHE A 140 5.08 27.91 -27.29
CA PHE A 140 3.82 28.08 -27.99
C PHE A 140 3.16 26.75 -28.38
N GLY A 141 3.73 25.60 -27.99
CA GLY A 141 3.12 24.28 -28.21
C GLY A 141 1.89 24.01 -27.33
N ILE A 142 1.81 24.62 -26.14
CA ILE A 142 0.73 24.37 -25.17
C ILE A 142 -0.58 25.02 -25.62
N LEU A 143 -0.54 26.26 -26.09
CA LEU A 143 -1.74 27.02 -26.44
C LEU A 143 -2.59 26.36 -27.55
N PRO A 144 -2.04 25.99 -28.73
CA PRO A 144 -2.79 25.29 -29.76
C PRO A 144 -3.23 23.90 -29.29
N TYR A 145 -2.41 23.22 -28.50
CA TYR A 145 -2.77 21.91 -27.94
C TYR A 145 -4.02 22.01 -27.04
N LEU A 146 -4.09 23.02 -26.16
CA LEU A 146 -5.23 23.26 -25.28
C LEU A 146 -6.48 23.67 -26.07
N ILE A 147 -6.32 24.51 -27.09
CA ILE A 147 -7.41 24.89 -28.00
C ILE A 147 -8.00 23.65 -28.70
N LEU A 148 -7.15 22.80 -29.30
CA LEU A 148 -7.62 21.57 -29.94
C LEU A 148 -8.21 20.58 -28.93
N TRP A 149 -7.72 20.55 -27.69
CA TRP A 149 -8.27 19.68 -26.65
C TRP A 149 -9.71 20.03 -26.29
N VAL A 150 -10.06 21.32 -26.26
CA VAL A 150 -11.42 21.80 -25.99
C VAL A 150 -12.31 21.74 -27.25
N ALA A 151 -11.76 22.04 -28.43
CA ALA A 151 -12.54 22.15 -29.66
C ALA A 151 -12.89 20.79 -30.31
N VAL A 152 -12.04 19.76 -30.15
CA VAL A 152 -12.22 18.48 -30.83
C VAL A 152 -12.98 17.49 -29.93
N PRO A 153 -14.19 17.02 -30.34
CA PRO A 153 -14.95 16.05 -29.56
C PRO A 153 -14.24 14.68 -29.51
N SER A 154 -14.48 13.93 -28.43
CA SER A 154 -13.97 12.57 -28.26
C SER A 154 -14.71 11.60 -29.16
N THR A 155 -14.00 10.65 -29.79
CA THR A 155 -14.65 9.57 -30.55
C THR A 155 -15.65 8.79 -29.68
N ALA A 156 -15.38 8.70 -28.37
CA ALA A 156 -16.18 7.91 -27.44
C ALA A 156 -17.61 8.43 -27.23
N THR A 157 -17.90 9.68 -27.57
CA THR A 157 -19.25 10.26 -27.41
C THR A 157 -20.12 10.08 -28.66
N VAL A 158 -19.55 9.61 -29.77
CA VAL A 158 -20.23 9.61 -31.09
C VAL A 158 -20.66 8.21 -31.52
N GLU A 159 -19.93 7.16 -31.12
CA GLU A 159 -20.23 5.77 -31.49
C GLU A 159 -20.58 4.93 -30.25
N ILE A 160 -21.74 4.27 -30.29
CA ILE A 160 -22.16 3.32 -29.23
C ILE A 160 -21.20 2.14 -29.23
N GLY A 161 -20.63 1.81 -28.07
CA GLY A 161 -19.68 0.71 -27.94
C GLY A 161 -18.29 0.99 -28.51
N SER A 162 -17.96 2.27 -28.75
CA SER A 162 -16.57 2.66 -28.95
C SER A 162 -15.73 2.15 -27.78
N THR A 163 -14.60 1.52 -28.07
CA THR A 163 -13.69 1.07 -27.02
C THR A 163 -13.23 2.30 -26.25
N LYS A 164 -13.35 2.27 -24.93
CA LYS A 164 -12.83 3.31 -24.05
C LYS A 164 -11.92 2.63 -23.05
N LYS A 165 -10.61 2.85 -23.20
CA LYS A 165 -9.65 2.36 -22.22
C LYS A 165 -9.98 2.90 -20.83
N LYS A 166 -10.19 2.00 -19.89
CA LYS A 166 -10.27 2.27 -18.45
C LYS A 166 -9.11 1.60 -17.75
N LEU A 167 -8.59 2.25 -16.72
CA LEU A 167 -7.49 1.70 -15.94
C LEU A 167 -8.07 0.80 -14.85
N TYR A 168 -7.68 -0.47 -14.87
CA TYR A 168 -8.00 -1.47 -13.86
C TYR A 168 -6.72 -2.01 -13.24
N ARG A 169 -6.79 -2.56 -12.01
CA ARG A 169 -5.69 -3.36 -11.45
C ARG A 169 -5.84 -4.80 -11.93
N ASP A 170 -4.82 -5.31 -12.59
CA ASP A 170 -4.81 -6.67 -13.12
C ASP A 170 -4.25 -7.65 -12.07
N THR A 171 -4.99 -8.74 -11.83
CA THR A 171 -4.64 -9.74 -10.82
C THR A 171 -3.82 -10.91 -11.34
N ASP A 172 -3.70 -11.08 -12.67
CA ASP A 172 -3.08 -12.26 -13.29
C ASP A 172 -1.56 -12.29 -13.09
N ASP A 173 -0.89 -11.14 -13.20
CA ASP A 173 0.55 -10.97 -12.98
C ASP A 173 0.83 -10.04 -11.77
N LYS A 174 0.10 -10.22 -10.67
CA LYS A 174 0.25 -9.40 -9.45
C LYS A 174 1.41 -9.88 -8.56
N ILE A 175 2.25 -8.93 -8.11
CA ILE A 175 3.22 -9.15 -7.02
C ILE A 175 2.65 -8.66 -5.68
N VAL A 176 2.29 -7.37 -5.58
CA VAL A 176 1.87 -6.75 -4.31
C VAL A 176 0.41 -6.28 -4.31
N ALA A 177 -0.14 -5.88 -5.46
CA ALA A 177 -1.55 -5.45 -5.56
C ALA A 177 -2.10 -5.34 -7.00
N GLY A 178 -1.37 -5.84 -8.00
CA GLY A 178 -1.81 -5.79 -9.41
C GLY A 178 -1.72 -4.42 -10.09
N VAL A 179 -1.43 -3.34 -9.36
CA VAL A 179 -1.35 -1.96 -9.90
C VAL A 179 -0.35 -1.84 -11.05
N CYS A 180 0.85 -2.42 -10.90
CA CYS A 180 1.85 -2.36 -11.97
C CYS A 180 1.43 -3.16 -13.20
N SER A 181 0.75 -4.30 -13.03
CA SER A 181 0.25 -5.11 -14.15
C SER A 181 -0.86 -4.37 -14.89
N GLY A 182 -1.77 -3.75 -14.14
CA GLY A 182 -2.85 -2.92 -14.67
C GLY A 182 -2.35 -1.74 -15.51
N ILE A 183 -1.38 -0.99 -14.98
CA ILE A 183 -0.72 0.11 -15.71
C ILE A 183 -0.01 -0.43 -16.96
N ALA A 184 0.65 -1.57 -16.86
CA ALA A 184 1.35 -2.17 -17.98
C ALA A 184 0.42 -2.53 -19.14
N ASN A 185 -0.68 -3.23 -18.84
CA ASN A 185 -1.69 -3.62 -19.83
C ASN A 185 -2.40 -2.41 -20.43
N TYR A 186 -2.67 -1.38 -19.63
CA TYR A 186 -3.30 -0.15 -20.11
C TYR A 186 -2.44 0.58 -21.17
N PHE A 187 -1.14 0.71 -20.89
CA PHE A 187 -0.18 1.36 -21.79
C PHE A 187 0.40 0.44 -22.86
N GLY A 188 0.10 -0.86 -22.84
CA GLY A 188 0.68 -1.85 -23.76
C GLY A 188 2.19 -2.03 -23.57
N VAL A 189 2.70 -1.85 -22.34
CA VAL A 189 4.11 -2.01 -21.99
C VAL A 189 4.31 -3.25 -21.13
N ASN A 190 5.55 -3.74 -21.01
CA ASN A 190 5.84 -4.92 -20.19
C ASN A 190 5.71 -4.58 -18.68
N PRO A 191 5.08 -5.44 -17.84
CA PRO A 191 4.93 -5.23 -16.39
C PRO A 191 6.20 -4.90 -15.62
N TRP A 192 7.38 -5.32 -16.09
CA TRP A 192 8.65 -4.99 -15.42
C TRP A 192 8.95 -3.48 -15.42
N ILE A 193 8.52 -2.73 -16.43
CA ILE A 193 8.80 -1.28 -16.55
C ILE A 193 8.13 -0.49 -15.40
N PRO A 194 6.80 -0.57 -15.18
CA PRO A 194 6.17 0.10 -14.04
C PRO A 194 6.68 -0.45 -12.70
N ARG A 195 7.01 -1.75 -12.61
CA ARG A 195 7.64 -2.31 -11.38
C ARG A 195 8.96 -1.62 -11.06
N VAL A 196 9.86 -1.50 -12.04
CA VAL A 196 11.15 -0.79 -11.86
C VAL A 196 10.91 0.69 -11.56
N LEU A 197 9.95 1.33 -12.22
CA LEU A 197 9.60 2.73 -11.95
C LEU A 197 9.23 2.96 -10.48
N PHE A 198 8.38 2.10 -9.90
CA PHE A 198 8.00 2.18 -8.48
C PHE A 198 9.12 1.73 -7.53
N LEU A 199 10.05 0.88 -7.97
CA LEU A 199 11.18 0.40 -7.16
C LEU A 199 12.42 1.30 -7.21
N LEU A 200 12.60 2.09 -8.26
CA LEU A 200 13.78 2.95 -8.48
C LEU A 200 14.02 3.91 -7.29
N PRO A 201 13.01 4.58 -6.71
CA PRO A 201 13.19 5.41 -5.51
C PRO A 201 13.70 4.63 -4.29
N PHE A 202 13.36 3.35 -4.16
CA PHE A 202 13.85 2.48 -3.08
C PHE A 202 15.28 2.01 -3.32
N LEU A 203 15.63 1.71 -4.57
CA LEU A 203 16.99 1.31 -4.92
C LEU A 203 17.98 2.49 -4.79
N SER A 204 17.54 3.69 -5.17
CA SER A 204 18.32 4.93 -5.00
C SER A 204 18.60 5.26 -3.53
N PHE A 205 17.65 4.95 -2.63
CA PHE A 205 17.80 5.12 -1.18
C PHE A 205 18.97 4.30 -0.61
N VAL A 206 19.03 3.01 -0.94
CA VAL A 206 20.09 2.10 -0.46
C VAL A 206 21.46 2.58 -0.94
N SER A 207 21.54 3.06 -2.18
CA SER A 207 22.80 3.53 -2.77
C SER A 207 23.25 4.91 -2.28
N ARG A 208 22.37 5.72 -1.69
CA ARG A 208 22.66 7.10 -1.22
C ARG A 208 22.55 7.26 0.30
N TRP A 209 22.64 6.16 1.05
CA TRP A 209 22.63 6.17 2.51
C TRP A 209 23.88 6.87 3.06
N GLY A 210 23.83 8.20 3.23
CA GLY A 210 24.94 9.00 3.76
C GLY A 210 25.03 10.46 3.32
N HIS A 211 24.26 10.91 2.31
CA HIS A 211 24.18 12.32 1.93
C HIS A 211 22.76 12.86 2.17
N TRP A 212 22.57 13.52 3.31
CA TRP A 212 21.42 14.37 3.57
C TRP A 212 21.81 15.80 3.17
N GLY A 213 21.57 16.19 1.91
CA GLY A 213 21.80 17.57 1.45
C GLY A 213 21.99 17.73 -0.06
N ASP A 214 21.09 18.53 -0.64
CA ASP A 214 21.18 19.34 -1.87
C ASP A 214 21.47 18.72 -3.25
N PHE A 215 20.40 18.38 -3.99
CA PHE A 215 20.30 18.56 -5.46
C PHE A 215 18.82 18.64 -5.91
N PRO A 216 18.44 19.45 -6.93
CA PRO A 216 17.04 19.87 -7.16
C PRO A 216 16.18 18.88 -7.99
N LEU A 217 16.75 17.78 -8.46
CA LEU A 217 16.05 16.71 -9.20
C LEU A 217 16.56 15.32 -8.76
N GLY A 218 16.65 15.10 -7.45
CA GLY A 218 17.02 13.82 -6.88
C GLY A 218 15.80 12.94 -6.64
N PHE A 219 15.72 11.77 -7.29
CA PHE A 219 14.85 10.64 -6.89
C PHE A 219 15.31 10.02 -5.54
N THR A 220 15.68 10.88 -4.59
CA THR A 220 15.95 10.52 -3.20
C THR A 220 14.64 10.03 -2.62
N PHE A 221 14.64 8.82 -2.06
CA PHE A 221 13.53 8.17 -1.35
C PHE A 221 12.39 9.14 -0.99
N SER A 222 11.43 9.28 -1.90
CA SER A 222 10.22 10.02 -1.59
C SER A 222 9.25 8.98 -1.09
N PRO A 223 8.81 9.04 0.18
CA PRO A 223 7.61 8.35 0.64
C PRO A 223 6.43 8.52 -0.34
N GLY A 224 6.45 9.57 -1.17
CA GLY A 224 5.54 9.80 -2.28
C GLY A 224 5.39 8.64 -3.25
N ALA A 225 6.43 7.88 -3.62
CA ALA A 225 6.25 6.77 -4.57
C ALA A 225 5.42 5.61 -3.97
N LEU A 226 5.67 5.30 -2.70
CA LEU A 226 4.87 4.32 -1.94
C LEU A 226 3.45 4.85 -1.72
N ILE A 227 3.31 6.12 -1.32
CA ILE A 227 2.01 6.76 -1.11
C ILE A 227 1.20 6.78 -2.42
N ILE A 228 1.81 7.15 -3.55
CA ILE A 228 1.18 7.11 -4.89
C ILE A 228 0.76 5.69 -5.23
N TYR A 229 1.60 4.68 -4.95
CA TYR A 229 1.24 3.28 -5.17
C TYR A 229 0.02 2.88 -4.32
N ILE A 230 -0.03 3.26 -3.04
CA ILE A 230 -1.18 3.01 -2.17
C ILE A 230 -2.43 3.75 -2.66
N ILE A 231 -2.30 5.00 -3.09
CA ILE A 231 -3.42 5.77 -3.64
C ILE A 231 -3.95 5.08 -4.90
N LEU A 232 -3.08 4.70 -5.83
CA LEU A 232 -3.46 3.95 -7.04
C LEU A 232 -4.15 2.63 -6.68
N TRP A 233 -3.63 1.92 -5.68
CA TRP A 233 -4.25 0.69 -5.20
C TRP A 233 -5.65 0.90 -4.60
N LEU A 234 -5.85 2.00 -3.87
CA LEU A 234 -7.12 2.33 -3.24
C LEU A 234 -8.16 2.85 -4.24
N VAL A 235 -7.73 3.62 -5.25
CA VAL A 235 -8.62 4.27 -6.22
C VAL A 235 -8.97 3.34 -7.39
N ILE A 236 -8.05 2.48 -7.83
CA ILE A 236 -8.23 1.65 -9.03
C ILE A 236 -8.88 0.30 -8.66
N PRO A 237 -10.06 -0.03 -9.22
CA PRO A 237 -10.73 -1.32 -8.98
C PRO A 237 -10.01 -2.46 -9.70
N GLU A 238 -10.20 -3.70 -9.21
CA GLU A 238 -9.68 -4.91 -9.87
C GLU A 238 -10.48 -5.28 -11.11
N ALA A 239 -9.76 -5.70 -12.16
CA ALA A 239 -10.36 -6.36 -13.31
C ALA A 239 -10.67 -7.81 -12.91
N ASN A 240 -11.94 -8.08 -12.66
CA ASN A 240 -12.43 -9.40 -12.30
C ASN A 240 -13.08 -10.11 -13.50
N THR A 241 -13.61 -9.36 -14.47
CA THR A 241 -14.26 -9.90 -15.67
C THR A 241 -13.36 -9.84 -16.90
N THR A 242 -13.61 -10.72 -17.87
CA THR A 242 -12.88 -10.75 -19.15
C THR A 242 -13.10 -9.47 -19.93
N THR A 243 -14.33 -8.95 -19.86
CA THR A 243 -14.73 -7.65 -20.39
C THR A 243 -13.83 -6.53 -19.86
N GLU A 244 -13.64 -6.40 -18.55
CA GLU A 244 -12.77 -5.37 -17.94
C GLU A 244 -11.30 -5.52 -18.38
N LYS A 245 -10.83 -6.76 -18.55
CA LYS A 245 -9.48 -7.05 -19.05
C LYS A 245 -9.29 -6.62 -20.51
N LEU A 246 -10.31 -6.81 -21.36
CA LEU A 246 -10.31 -6.33 -22.75
C LEU A 246 -10.42 -4.79 -22.80
N GLU A 247 -11.24 -4.20 -21.93
CA GLU A 247 -11.38 -2.74 -21.81
C GLU A 247 -10.05 -2.06 -21.45
N MET A 248 -9.26 -2.61 -20.51
CA MET A 248 -7.97 -2.01 -20.15
C MET A 248 -6.98 -2.02 -21.33
N LYS A 249 -7.00 -3.07 -22.15
CA LYS A 249 -6.14 -3.18 -23.35
C LYS A 249 -6.62 -2.28 -24.50
N GLY A 250 -7.87 -1.82 -24.45
CA GLY A 250 -8.53 -1.04 -25.51
C GLY A 250 -8.94 -1.88 -26.71
N GLU A 251 -9.04 -3.19 -26.51
CA GLU A 251 -9.56 -4.14 -27.50
C GLU A 251 -11.08 -4.01 -27.60
N LYS A 252 -11.65 -4.40 -28.74
CA LYS A 252 -13.10 -4.40 -28.92
C LYS A 252 -13.70 -5.46 -28.01
N VAL A 253 -14.64 -5.04 -27.17
CA VAL A 253 -15.44 -5.94 -26.34
C VAL A 253 -16.62 -6.39 -27.18
N ASP A 254 -16.38 -7.41 -27.99
CA ASP A 254 -17.39 -8.09 -28.79
C ASP A 254 -17.53 -9.54 -28.29
N MET A 255 -18.54 -10.22 -28.80
CA MET A 255 -18.87 -11.56 -28.35
C MET A 255 -17.72 -12.57 -28.57
N ASN A 256 -16.98 -12.44 -29.68
CA ASN A 256 -15.90 -13.37 -30.03
C ASN A 256 -14.63 -13.11 -29.22
N SER A 257 -14.30 -11.84 -28.94
CA SER A 257 -13.16 -11.49 -28.10
C SER A 257 -13.37 -11.94 -26.65
N ILE A 258 -14.61 -11.82 -26.13
CA ILE A 258 -14.98 -12.39 -24.82
C ILE A 258 -14.82 -13.92 -24.85
N LYS A 259 -15.44 -14.60 -25.84
CA LYS A 259 -15.34 -16.07 -25.98
C LYS A 259 -13.87 -16.54 -26.02
N ASN A 260 -13.07 -15.96 -26.90
CA ASN A 260 -11.69 -16.37 -27.11
C ASN A 260 -10.84 -16.14 -25.85
N SER A 261 -11.03 -15.01 -25.17
CA SER A 261 -10.30 -14.70 -23.95
C SER A 261 -10.69 -15.62 -22.79
N VAL A 262 -11.99 -15.92 -22.59
CA VAL A 262 -12.43 -16.89 -21.58
C VAL A 262 -11.87 -18.29 -21.87
N MET A 263 -11.95 -18.74 -23.13
CA MET A 263 -11.38 -20.03 -23.53
C MET A 263 -9.86 -20.10 -23.33
N GLU A 264 -9.13 -19.01 -23.60
CA GLU A 264 -7.69 -18.96 -23.37
C GLU A 264 -7.35 -19.05 -21.88
N GLU A 265 -8.10 -18.36 -21.02
CA GLU A 265 -7.95 -18.46 -19.56
C GLU A 265 -8.23 -19.87 -19.06
N MET A 266 -9.31 -20.51 -19.51
CA MET A 266 -9.65 -21.89 -19.15
C MET A 266 -8.57 -22.88 -19.59
N LYS A 267 -8.07 -22.76 -20.83
CA LYS A 267 -6.95 -23.59 -21.32
C LYS A 267 -5.70 -23.38 -20.48
N GLY A 268 -5.41 -22.14 -20.08
CA GLY A 268 -4.29 -21.82 -19.19
C GLY A 268 -4.42 -22.48 -17.80
N VAL A 269 -5.63 -22.47 -17.23
CA VAL A 269 -5.93 -23.15 -15.96
C VAL A 269 -5.81 -24.67 -16.11
N GLN A 270 -6.34 -25.25 -17.19
CA GLN A 270 -6.24 -26.69 -17.48
C GLN A 270 -4.78 -27.13 -17.61
N GLN A 271 -3.95 -26.38 -18.35
CA GLN A 271 -2.52 -26.65 -18.48
C GLN A 271 -1.78 -26.57 -17.14
N ARG A 272 -2.11 -25.57 -16.30
CA ARG A 272 -1.54 -25.44 -14.95
C ARG A 272 -1.96 -26.62 -14.05
N ALA A 273 -3.22 -27.04 -14.11
CA ALA A 273 -3.74 -28.18 -13.39
C ALA A 273 -3.10 -29.50 -13.84
N GLU A 274 -2.90 -29.68 -15.15
CA GLU A 274 -2.24 -30.85 -15.72
C GLU A 274 -0.75 -30.89 -15.32
N LYS A 275 -0.06 -29.75 -15.37
CA LYS A 275 1.33 -29.64 -14.92
C LYS A 275 1.47 -29.97 -13.43
N PHE A 276 0.59 -29.43 -12.59
CA PHE A 276 0.53 -29.76 -11.18
C PHE A 276 0.21 -31.25 -10.95
N GLY A 277 -0.72 -31.82 -11.72
CA GLY A 277 -1.04 -33.25 -11.68
C GLY A 277 0.16 -34.12 -12.05
N LYS A 278 0.92 -33.74 -13.08
CA LYS A 278 2.16 -34.42 -13.48
C LYS A 278 3.25 -34.31 -12.41
N GLU A 279 3.44 -33.14 -11.80
CA GLU A 279 4.38 -32.93 -10.69
C GLU A 279 3.96 -33.69 -9.41
N ALA A 280 2.68 -33.70 -9.07
CA ALA A 280 2.16 -34.47 -7.95
C ALA A 280 2.32 -35.98 -8.18
N THR A 281 2.08 -36.45 -9.42
CA THR A 281 2.26 -37.85 -9.80
C THR A 281 3.73 -38.26 -9.79
N SER A 282 4.64 -37.40 -10.24
CA SER A 282 6.08 -37.69 -10.18
C SER A 282 6.58 -37.75 -8.74
N ILE A 283 6.16 -36.83 -7.87
CA ILE A 283 6.48 -36.86 -6.42
C ILE A 283 5.88 -38.10 -5.75
N ALA A 284 4.65 -38.48 -6.10
CA ALA A 284 3.99 -39.67 -5.57
C ALA A 284 4.65 -40.97 -6.07
N ARG A 285 5.20 -40.99 -7.29
CA ARG A 285 5.92 -42.14 -7.83
C ARG A 285 7.32 -42.27 -7.24
N GLU A 286 8.03 -41.15 -7.07
CA GLU A 286 9.34 -41.07 -6.42
C GLU A 286 9.27 -41.47 -4.94
N LYS A 287 8.27 -40.99 -4.20
CA LYS A 287 8.03 -41.39 -2.81
C LYS A 287 7.33 -42.73 -2.66
N GLY A 288 6.49 -43.13 -3.62
CA GLY A 288 5.72 -44.37 -3.58
C GLY A 288 6.56 -45.63 -3.76
N GLN A 289 7.64 -45.56 -4.55
CA GLN A 289 8.57 -46.69 -4.70
C GLN A 289 9.47 -46.88 -3.46
N ALA A 290 9.80 -45.81 -2.73
CA ALA A 290 10.50 -45.91 -1.45
C ALA A 290 9.59 -46.40 -0.31
N VAL A 291 8.28 -46.20 -0.41
CA VAL A 291 7.29 -46.59 0.61
C VAL A 291 6.77 -48.02 0.38
N GLY A 292 6.70 -48.49 -0.87
CA GLY A 292 6.13 -49.79 -1.25
C GLY A 292 6.77 -51.03 -0.63
N ALA A 293 8.05 -50.97 -0.26
CA ALA A 293 8.77 -52.09 0.34
C ALA A 293 8.52 -52.26 1.87
N ASP A 294 8.02 -51.22 2.55
CA ASP A 294 7.88 -51.19 4.02
C ASP A 294 6.41 -51.17 4.51
N ILE A 295 5.43 -51.34 3.62
CA ILE A 295 3.99 -51.22 3.92
C ILE A 295 3.47 -52.32 4.86
N GLY A 296 4.20 -53.42 5.02
CA GLY A 296 3.79 -54.53 5.89
C GLY A 296 3.79 -54.22 7.41
N GLN A 297 4.49 -53.18 7.87
CA GLN A 297 4.68 -52.95 9.32
C GLN A 297 4.24 -51.57 9.86
N ILE A 298 3.77 -50.64 9.03
CA ILE A 298 3.56 -49.24 9.45
C ILE A 298 2.09 -48.80 9.35
N THR A 299 1.14 -49.61 9.83
CA THR A 299 -0.27 -49.19 9.99
C THR A 299 -0.57 -48.46 11.30
N ARG A 300 0.44 -48.10 12.11
CA ARG A 300 0.23 -47.34 13.37
C ARG A 300 1.01 -46.02 13.50
N ARG A 301 1.67 -45.52 12.46
CA ARG A 301 2.56 -44.33 12.61
C ARG A 301 2.41 -43.24 11.55
N SER A 302 1.22 -43.03 10.98
CA SER A 302 0.97 -41.88 10.11
C SER A 302 -0.03 -40.91 10.73
N ARG A 303 0.47 -40.02 11.60
CA ARG A 303 -0.21 -38.78 12.03
C ARG A 303 0.74 -37.56 12.01
N SER A 304 1.97 -37.68 11.53
CA SER A 304 2.98 -36.64 11.73
C SER A 304 2.98 -35.50 10.70
N SER A 305 2.70 -35.73 9.41
CA SER A 305 2.94 -34.67 8.42
C SER A 305 1.95 -33.48 8.48
N PHE A 306 0.68 -33.70 8.79
CA PHE A 306 -0.31 -32.60 8.92
C PHE A 306 -0.20 -31.87 10.27
N GLY A 307 0.14 -32.60 11.33
CA GLY A 307 0.34 -32.04 12.67
C GLY A 307 1.56 -31.13 12.74
N ASP A 308 2.63 -31.48 12.03
CA ASP A 308 3.87 -30.70 12.01
C ASP A 308 3.69 -29.35 11.27
N ILE A 309 2.89 -29.32 10.20
CA ILE A 309 2.56 -28.08 9.47
C ILE A 309 1.71 -27.17 10.35
N ILE A 310 0.71 -27.71 11.04
CA ILE A 310 -0.12 -26.94 11.98
C ILE A 310 0.72 -26.42 13.15
N ALA A 311 1.65 -27.22 13.66
CA ALA A 311 2.57 -26.80 14.72
C ALA A 311 3.54 -25.70 14.25
N LEU A 312 3.99 -25.75 12.99
CA LEU A 312 4.83 -24.72 12.38
C LEU A 312 4.06 -23.39 12.25
N LEU A 313 2.81 -23.44 11.79
CA LEU A 313 1.92 -22.27 11.69
C LEU A 313 1.70 -21.61 13.06
N PHE A 314 1.37 -22.41 14.08
CA PHE A 314 1.22 -21.92 15.45
C PHE A 314 2.51 -21.31 16.00
N LYS A 315 3.67 -21.87 15.63
CA LYS A 315 4.96 -21.37 16.06
C LYS A 315 5.31 -20.03 15.41
N ILE A 316 5.02 -19.85 14.13
CA ILE A 316 5.18 -18.58 13.42
C ILE A 316 4.27 -17.52 14.05
N PHE A 317 3.00 -17.86 14.30
CA PHE A 317 2.05 -16.97 14.95
C PHE A 317 2.49 -16.57 16.37
N ALA A 318 2.97 -17.52 17.17
CA ALA A 318 3.51 -17.24 18.50
C ALA A 318 4.71 -16.29 18.46
N TYR A 319 5.61 -16.43 17.48
CA TYR A 319 6.74 -15.51 17.31
C TYR A 319 6.32 -14.11 16.88
N PHE A 320 5.30 -14.01 16.02
CA PHE A 320 4.74 -12.72 15.62
C PHE A 320 4.17 -11.94 16.82
N ILE A 321 3.39 -12.61 17.67
CA ILE A 321 2.84 -12.01 18.89
C ILE A 321 3.96 -11.54 19.84
N ILE A 322 4.98 -12.37 20.07
CA ILE A 322 6.12 -11.99 20.91
C ILE A 322 6.88 -10.80 20.34
N GLY A 323 7.09 -10.76 19.01
CA GLY A 323 7.72 -9.63 18.33
C GLY A 323 6.92 -8.33 18.46
N SER A 324 5.60 -8.40 18.30
CA SER A 324 4.70 -7.26 18.46
C SER A 324 4.72 -6.71 19.88
N VAL A 325 4.66 -7.58 20.90
CA VAL A 325 4.75 -7.18 22.32
C VAL A 325 6.10 -6.52 22.62
N LEU A 326 7.20 -7.05 22.07
CA LEU A 326 8.53 -6.48 22.26
C LEU A 326 8.63 -5.09 21.63
N ILE A 327 8.12 -4.89 20.42
CA ILE A 327 8.10 -3.58 19.75
C ILE A 327 7.25 -2.60 20.55
N GLY A 328 6.06 -3.01 21.02
CA GLY A 328 5.20 -2.19 21.87
C GLY A 328 5.89 -1.77 23.17
N LEU A 329 6.65 -2.68 23.80
CA LEU A 329 7.43 -2.36 25.00
C LEU A 329 8.54 -1.34 24.71
N ILE A 330 9.24 -1.48 23.58
CA ILE A 330 10.28 -0.53 23.17
C ILE A 330 9.68 0.86 22.92
N ILE A 331 8.56 0.94 22.21
CA ILE A 331 7.86 2.20 21.94
C ILE A 331 7.37 2.82 23.26
N GLY A 332 6.80 2.02 24.17
CA GLY A 332 6.37 2.47 25.48
C GLY A 332 7.53 3.02 26.32
N LEU A 333 8.67 2.34 26.32
CA LEU A 333 9.88 2.79 27.02
C LEU A 333 10.43 4.09 26.42
N PHE A 334 10.42 4.21 25.10
CA PHE A 334 10.85 5.41 24.39
C PHE A 334 9.92 6.60 24.67
N GLY A 335 8.60 6.38 24.63
CA GLY A 335 7.59 7.37 25.00
C GLY A 335 7.72 7.82 26.46
N PHE A 336 7.97 6.88 27.38
CA PHE A 336 8.25 7.20 28.77
C PHE A 336 9.54 8.04 28.92
N GLY A 337 10.59 7.71 28.17
CA GLY A 337 11.82 8.50 28.11
C GLY A 337 11.56 9.96 27.69
N ILE A 338 10.78 10.16 26.63
CA ILE A 338 10.40 11.51 26.16
C ILE A 338 9.58 12.25 27.22
N ALA A 339 8.58 11.59 27.83
CA ALA A 339 7.77 12.19 28.88
C ALA A 339 8.59 12.58 30.12
N SER A 340 9.61 11.77 30.46
CA SER A 340 10.50 12.03 31.59
C SER A 340 11.37 13.29 31.42
N ILE A 341 11.68 13.70 30.18
CA ILE A 341 12.39 14.95 29.89
C ILE A 341 11.53 16.17 30.28
N GLY A 342 10.21 16.10 30.06
CA GLY A 342 9.29 17.17 30.45
C GLY A 342 9.13 17.31 31.97
N LEU A 343 9.32 16.21 32.72
CA LEU A 343 9.31 16.20 34.18
C LEU A 343 10.68 16.49 34.80
N PHE A 344 11.73 16.61 33.98
CA PHE A 344 13.10 16.82 34.45
C PHE A 344 13.28 18.08 35.31
N PRO A 345 12.62 19.22 35.05
CA PRO A 345 12.70 20.39 35.95
C PRO A 345 12.09 20.13 37.34
N ALA A 346 11.08 19.25 37.43
CA ALA A 346 10.44 18.91 38.70
C ALA A 346 11.31 18.01 39.60
N LYS A 347 12.35 17.38 39.03
CA LYS A 347 13.26 16.48 39.78
C LYS A 347 13.92 17.19 40.97
N ASP A 348 14.25 18.47 40.81
CA ASP A 348 15.01 19.24 41.80
C ASP A 348 14.15 19.63 43.02
N PHE A 349 12.83 19.47 42.94
CA PHE A 349 11.92 19.64 44.08
C PHE A 349 11.80 18.38 44.94
N VAL A 350 12.07 17.20 44.37
CA VAL A 350 11.87 15.90 45.04
C VAL A 350 13.20 15.25 45.42
N LEU A 351 14.25 15.46 44.62
CA LEU A 351 15.57 14.88 44.80
C LEU A 351 16.61 15.98 45.00
N HIS A 352 17.29 15.96 46.14
CA HIS A 352 18.39 16.88 46.41
C HIS A 352 19.70 16.39 45.76
N SER A 353 20.59 17.33 45.42
CA SER A 353 21.89 17.02 44.80
C SER A 353 22.82 16.28 45.78
N GLY A 354 23.34 15.13 45.35
CA GLY A 354 24.19 14.24 46.16
C GLY A 354 23.91 12.77 45.89
N TRP A 355 23.96 11.94 46.93
CA TRP A 355 23.75 10.48 46.85
C TRP A 355 22.37 10.06 46.34
N GLN A 356 21.34 10.91 46.50
CA GLN A 356 19.98 10.63 46.01
C GLN A 356 19.92 10.52 44.49
N ASN A 357 20.63 11.39 43.78
CA ASN A 357 20.69 11.32 42.32
C ASN A 357 21.38 10.02 41.89
N THR A 358 22.49 9.64 42.52
CA THR A 358 23.19 8.39 42.22
C THR A 358 22.30 7.16 42.48
N PHE A 359 21.55 7.13 43.58
CA PHE A 359 20.61 6.04 43.85
C PHE A 359 19.42 6.03 42.87
N ALA A 360 18.98 7.19 42.37
CA ALA A 360 17.94 7.29 41.35
C ALA A 360 18.39 6.68 40.02
N TRP A 361 19.58 7.05 39.55
CA TRP A 361 20.19 6.47 38.36
C TRP A 361 20.46 4.97 38.53
N GLY A 362 20.96 4.55 39.70
CA GLY A 362 21.17 3.14 40.03
C GLY A 362 19.88 2.33 39.99
N THR A 363 18.78 2.87 40.51
CA THR A 363 17.45 2.25 40.43
C THR A 363 16.98 2.12 38.99
N LEU A 364 17.07 3.19 38.20
CA LEU A 364 16.62 3.18 36.81
C LEU A 364 17.38 2.15 35.97
N ILE A 365 18.71 2.11 36.10
CA ILE A 365 19.56 1.22 35.31
C ILE A 365 19.43 -0.24 35.81
N PHE A 366 19.58 -0.48 37.10
CA PHE A 366 19.70 -1.84 37.62
C PHE A 366 18.37 -2.48 38.01
N PHE A 367 17.41 -1.71 38.53
CA PHE A 367 16.13 -2.26 38.97
C PHE A 367 15.13 -2.36 37.80
N ILE A 368 15.11 -1.37 36.90
CA ILE A 368 14.16 -1.31 35.78
C ILE A 368 14.76 -1.91 34.49
N ALA A 369 15.98 -1.53 34.08
CA ALA A 369 16.50 -1.96 32.77
C ALA A 369 16.98 -3.42 32.76
N VAL A 370 17.54 -3.94 33.86
CA VAL A 370 18.07 -5.32 33.93
C VAL A 370 16.97 -6.39 33.72
N PRO A 371 15.77 -6.31 34.33
CA PRO A 371 14.67 -7.23 34.01
C PRO A 371 14.24 -7.18 32.54
N ILE A 372 14.20 -5.99 31.95
CA ILE A 372 13.82 -5.81 30.54
C ILE A 372 14.84 -6.50 29.63
N ILE A 373 16.13 -6.24 29.83
CA ILE A 373 17.22 -6.89 29.09
C ILE A 373 17.22 -8.41 29.34
N GLY A 374 16.92 -8.84 30.56
CA GLY A 374 16.78 -10.26 30.92
C GLY A 374 15.66 -10.96 30.13
N ILE A 375 14.51 -10.32 29.98
CA ILE A 375 13.38 -10.83 29.18
C ILE A 375 13.76 -10.87 27.69
N ILE A 376 14.38 -9.81 27.17
CA ILE A 376 14.82 -9.73 25.76
C ILE A 376 15.82 -10.85 25.45
N THR A 377 16.84 -11.01 26.28
CA THR A 377 17.87 -12.06 26.08
C THR A 377 17.30 -13.47 26.23
N TRP A 378 16.32 -13.66 27.12
CA TRP A 378 15.57 -14.92 27.24
C TRP A 378 14.76 -15.23 25.98
N ILE A 379 14.05 -14.25 25.41
CA ILE A 379 13.29 -14.37 24.16
C ILE A 379 14.23 -14.72 22.99
N ILE A 380 15.32 -13.96 22.80
CA ILE A 380 16.29 -14.21 21.73
C ILE A 380 16.87 -15.63 21.85
N ARG A 381 17.21 -16.05 23.07
CA ARG A 381 17.73 -17.40 23.31
C ARG A 381 16.71 -18.50 23.03
N ARG A 382 15.44 -18.26 23.36
CA ARG A 382 14.32 -19.16 23.07
C ARG A 382 14.11 -19.33 21.56
N ILE A 383 14.30 -18.25 20.79
CA ILE A 383 14.21 -18.26 19.32
C ILE A 383 15.43 -18.99 18.71
N ALA A 384 16.65 -18.67 19.15
CA ALA A 384 17.88 -19.23 18.61
C ALA A 384 18.13 -20.71 18.97
N LYS A 385 17.24 -21.34 19.76
CA LYS A 385 17.40 -22.71 20.31
C LYS A 385 18.76 -22.95 21.00
N ILE A 386 19.44 -21.91 21.45
CA ILE A 386 20.72 -22.02 22.13
C ILE A 386 20.46 -22.53 23.55
N LYS A 387 20.67 -23.83 23.76
CA LYS A 387 20.46 -24.50 25.06
C LYS A 387 21.54 -24.20 26.10
N SER A 388 22.59 -23.46 25.74
CA SER A 388 23.68 -23.13 26.66
C SER A 388 23.20 -22.15 27.73
N ASN A 389 22.86 -22.68 28.89
CA ASN A 389 22.40 -21.91 30.04
C ASN A 389 23.48 -21.88 31.13
N ARG A 390 24.57 -21.14 30.86
CA ARG A 390 25.66 -20.97 31.84
C ARG A 390 25.10 -20.36 33.13
N LYS A 391 25.25 -21.07 34.26
CA LYS A 391 24.78 -20.64 35.59
C LYS A 391 25.24 -19.21 35.93
N TRP A 392 26.49 -18.89 35.58
CA TRP A 392 27.11 -17.57 35.74
C TRP A 392 26.28 -16.41 35.19
N LEU A 393 25.72 -16.54 33.98
CA LEU A 393 24.97 -15.46 33.37
C LEU A 393 23.70 -15.13 34.17
N ARG A 394 22.97 -16.15 34.63
CA ARG A 394 21.78 -15.95 35.48
C ARG A 394 22.13 -15.30 36.80
N SER A 395 23.22 -15.73 37.43
CA SER A 395 23.71 -15.14 38.67
C SER A 395 24.11 -13.67 38.49
N SER A 396 24.73 -13.30 37.36
CA SER A 396 25.07 -11.89 37.06
C SER A 396 23.83 -11.01 36.91
N PHE A 397 22.82 -11.46 36.16
CA PHE A 397 21.56 -10.72 36.02
C PHE A 397 20.83 -10.57 37.37
N ALA A 398 20.80 -11.63 38.17
CA ALA A 398 20.21 -11.59 39.51
C ALA A 398 20.97 -10.65 40.46
N ALA A 399 22.30 -10.69 40.44
CA ALA A 399 23.13 -9.81 41.26
C ALA A 399 22.96 -8.34 40.89
N MET A 400 22.94 -8.02 39.59
CA MET A 400 22.68 -6.66 39.13
C MET A 400 21.27 -6.18 39.54
N TRP A 401 20.25 -7.05 39.47
CA TRP A 401 18.91 -6.66 39.90
C TRP A 401 18.81 -6.43 41.41
N VAL A 402 19.45 -7.28 42.22
CA VAL A 402 19.54 -7.09 43.68
C VAL A 402 20.26 -5.79 44.03
N LEU A 403 21.33 -5.44 43.31
CA LEU A 403 22.01 -4.15 43.48
C LEU A 403 21.06 -2.98 43.20
N GLY A 404 20.24 -3.06 42.16
CA GLY A 404 19.19 -2.08 41.87
C GLY A 404 18.15 -1.95 42.98
N LEU A 405 17.76 -3.08 43.59
CA LEU A 405 16.83 -3.09 44.72
C LEU A 405 17.43 -2.39 45.95
N VAL A 406 18.72 -2.60 46.23
CA VAL A 406 19.43 -1.88 47.30
C VAL A 406 19.45 -0.37 47.02
N CYS A 407 19.74 0.04 45.79
CA CYS A 407 19.66 1.45 45.39
C CYS A 407 18.26 2.04 45.58
N PHE A 408 17.21 1.27 45.25
CA PHE A 408 15.82 1.70 45.41
C PHE A 408 15.45 1.92 46.88
N ILE A 409 15.80 0.98 47.76
CA ILE A 409 15.56 1.10 49.20
C ILE A 409 16.34 2.28 49.78
N ALA A 410 17.61 2.46 49.38
CA ALA A 410 18.44 3.57 49.82
C ALA A 410 17.88 4.93 49.37
N LEU A 411 17.37 5.02 48.14
CA LEU A 411 16.71 6.21 47.63
C LEU A 411 15.46 6.55 48.45
N ILE A 412 14.55 5.60 48.63
CA ILE A 412 13.32 5.82 49.40
C ILE A 412 13.66 6.24 50.84
N SER A 413 14.60 5.56 51.48
CA SER A 413 15.01 5.86 52.85
C SER A 413 15.59 7.27 52.97
N SER A 414 16.39 7.69 51.98
CA SER A 414 16.95 9.03 51.94
C SER A 414 15.88 10.10 51.73
N VAL A 415 14.96 9.89 50.79
CA VAL A 415 13.87 10.84 50.50
C VAL A 415 12.94 10.96 51.71
N VAL A 416 12.52 9.85 52.33
CA VAL A 416 11.67 9.85 53.53
C VAL A 416 12.34 10.56 54.71
N ARG A 417 13.67 10.45 54.85
CA ARG A 417 14.42 11.15 55.89
C ARG A 417 14.38 12.66 55.70
N ASP A 418 14.44 13.15 54.46
CA ASP A 418 14.38 14.59 54.17
C ASP A 418 13.00 15.17 54.52
N PHE A 419 11.92 14.43 54.23
CA PHE A 419 10.57 14.80 54.68
C PHE A 419 10.35 14.68 56.18
N ARG A 420 11.23 13.97 56.91
CA ARG A 420 11.20 13.84 58.37
C ARG A 420 11.93 14.97 59.09
N SER A 421 12.45 15.97 58.37
CA SER A 421 13.07 17.15 58.98
C SER A 421 12.05 17.93 59.81
N ILE A 422 12.21 17.85 61.14
CA ILE A 422 11.61 18.79 62.09
C ILE A 422 12.43 20.07 61.96
N ASN A 423 11.77 21.21 61.71
CA ASN A 423 12.42 22.53 61.76
C ASN A 423 13.19 22.65 63.09
N ASN A 424 14.52 22.56 63.06
CA ASN A 424 15.34 22.93 64.20
C ASN A 424 15.26 24.45 64.33
N ILE A 425 14.37 24.93 65.20
CA ILE A 425 14.27 26.35 65.53
C ILE A 425 15.58 26.69 66.25
N VAL A 426 16.45 27.45 65.59
CA VAL A 426 17.63 28.03 66.24
C VAL A 426 17.13 29.27 66.98
N GLU A 427 16.97 29.16 68.30
CA GLU A 427 16.66 30.30 69.15
C GLU A 427 17.92 31.14 69.32
N GLU A 428 17.90 32.35 68.79
CA GLU A 428 18.97 33.34 69.00
C GLU A 428 18.54 34.31 70.11
N GLN A 429 19.35 34.42 71.16
CA GLN A 429 19.12 35.39 72.23
C GLN A 429 19.86 36.68 71.92
N VAL A 430 19.12 37.74 71.65
CA VAL A 430 19.66 39.08 71.45
C VAL A 430 19.50 39.88 72.75
N VAL A 431 20.62 40.19 73.41
CA VAL A 431 20.61 41.00 74.64
C VAL A 431 20.52 42.48 74.27
N LEU A 432 19.47 43.17 74.74
CA LEU A 432 19.29 44.61 74.53
C LEU A 432 20.19 45.37 75.53
N THR A 433 21.12 46.19 75.04
CA THR A 433 22.13 46.87 75.87
C THR A 433 21.72 48.27 76.36
N ASN A 434 20.56 48.79 75.97
CA ASN A 434 20.13 50.15 76.32
C ASN A 434 18.75 50.19 77.02
N PRO A 435 18.69 50.43 78.35
CA PRO A 435 17.45 50.38 79.13
C PRO A 435 16.55 51.62 79.02
N GLY A 436 16.95 52.67 78.29
CA GLY A 436 16.26 53.97 78.28
C GLY A 436 15.23 54.20 77.16
N ILE A 437 14.88 53.19 76.37
CA ILE A 437 14.08 53.37 75.13
C ILE A 437 12.63 52.91 75.34
N ASN A 438 11.66 53.81 75.11
CA ASN A 438 10.22 53.52 75.30
C ASN A 438 9.57 52.68 74.18
N LYS A 439 10.27 52.47 73.05
CA LYS A 439 9.75 51.76 71.88
C LYS A 439 10.85 50.95 71.21
N LEU A 440 10.53 49.73 70.81
CA LEU A 440 11.38 48.83 70.02
C LEU A 440 10.74 48.65 68.64
N GLU A 441 11.49 48.92 67.58
CA GLU A 441 11.07 48.64 66.19
C GLU A 441 11.78 47.37 65.70
N ILE A 442 11.00 46.40 65.23
CA ILE A 442 11.51 45.14 64.68
C ILE A 442 11.21 45.11 63.20
N THR A 443 12.24 45.19 62.37
CA THR A 443 12.13 45.15 60.91
C THR A 443 12.79 43.88 60.36
N THR A 444 12.24 43.35 59.28
CA THR A 444 12.77 42.20 58.54
C THR A 444 13.47 42.69 57.28
N LEU A 445 14.66 42.17 56.99
CA LEU A 445 15.38 42.43 55.73
C LEU A 445 14.64 41.88 54.50
N THR A 446 13.60 41.06 54.70
CA THR A 446 12.77 40.47 53.64
C THR A 446 11.28 40.69 53.93
N PRO A 447 10.68 41.81 53.48
CA PRO A 447 9.31 42.18 53.84
C PRO A 447 8.22 41.27 53.25
N GLU A 448 8.55 40.44 52.24
CA GLU A 448 7.57 39.58 51.56
C GLU A 448 7.35 38.21 52.22
N LYS A 449 8.17 37.83 53.22
CA LYS A 449 8.03 36.53 53.90
C LYS A 449 7.00 36.62 55.03
N LYS A 450 5.88 35.90 54.88
CA LYS A 450 4.86 35.74 55.91
C LYS A 450 5.23 34.62 56.89
N TYR A 451 5.40 34.95 58.16
CA TYR A 451 5.58 33.99 59.24
C TYR A 451 4.22 33.62 59.85
N TYR A 452 3.78 32.38 59.66
CA TYR A 452 2.44 31.92 60.05
C TYR A 452 2.30 31.49 61.52
N ARG A 453 3.40 31.38 62.27
CA ARG A 453 3.41 30.85 63.65
C ARG A 453 3.57 31.97 64.65
N ARG A 454 2.61 32.24 65.54
CA ARG A 454 2.65 33.34 66.53
C ARG A 454 3.78 33.27 67.59
N GLN A 455 4.66 32.26 67.55
CA GLN A 455 5.73 32.01 68.53
C GLN A 455 7.13 32.38 68.01
N TRP A 456 7.24 33.15 66.93
CA TRP A 456 8.54 33.53 66.35
C TRP A 456 9.30 34.60 67.15
N LEU A 457 8.63 35.27 68.10
CA LEU A 457 9.21 36.28 68.99
C LEU A 457 8.65 36.10 70.41
N GLN A 458 9.52 35.96 71.39
CA GLN A 458 9.16 35.96 72.81
C GLN A 458 9.99 37.02 73.54
N LEU A 459 9.33 38.04 74.08
CA LEU A 459 9.97 39.03 74.95
C LEU A 459 9.86 38.53 76.40
N ARG A 460 10.99 38.44 77.11
CA ARG A 460 11.03 38.16 78.54
C ARG A 460 11.55 39.39 79.27
N PRO A 461 11.03 39.72 80.47
CA PRO A 461 11.63 40.77 81.29
C PRO A 461 13.07 40.40 81.62
N PHE A 462 13.93 41.41 81.83
CA PHE A 462 15.25 41.16 82.41
C PHE A 462 15.05 40.53 83.78
N ASP A 463 15.68 39.37 84.02
CA ASP A 463 15.77 38.82 85.36
C ASP A 463 16.49 39.85 86.24
N ALA A 464 15.85 40.24 87.35
CA ALA A 464 16.29 41.31 88.24
C ALA A 464 17.55 40.94 89.04
#